data_AF-A0A812LVU0-F1
#
_entry.id   AF-A0A812LVU0-F1
#
_cell.length_a   1.000
_cell.length_b   1.000
_cell.length_c   1.000
_cell.angle_alpha   90.00
_cell.angle_beta   90.00
_cell.angle_gamma   90.00
#
_symmetry.space_group_name_H-M   'P 1'
#
loop_
_entity.id
_entity.type
_entity.pdbx_description
1 polymer ?
#
loop_
_entity_poly.entity_id
_entity_poly.type
_entity_poly.pdbx_seq_one_letter_code
_entity_poly.pdbx_strand_id
1 'polypeptide(L)'
;MGLPGAGKSTVKRDRMSSEIFVNVEPDQLKRYHKNFSSDMGEDTDTEVHRWSVRRAVDAFEDAVNDSRRRNVLFDSSGSNSQWLARRLETARDAGYQTQLLWVDVPVEIALLRNRDRAKSRGQWCPENIIMDKAKVMQSSFEELRNTVDVAERLQNWDPSGDELHRAQEDLYLYPAPRSRATVRPGEPSYGEAPPGARPPSATPSSRRTIRIGPWKRNDEVMKAKSARLKWMDETYRGDREKFVLEEVLAGRDIFLERNMFPYALPPGMEHWTIWARNSMDHEALCQYIEGWLNARKPHNVTAWNYDDNRQMRTIDVWHVHVYFQGAGALAAWSALLQTHVPSASARTFRGCPVRRNVESSRDRAPPGPSACGPTRVPARVPWPVSRGPRRLPQHGTRRPAACGPAVTPAARGLRILYRVPRP
;
A
#
# COMPACT_ATOMS: atom_id res chain seq x y z
N MET A 1 -18.72 -0.36 -8.16
CA MET A 1 -17.27 -0.66 -8.12
C MET A 1 -16.45 0.58 -7.76
N GLY A 2 -15.19 0.41 -7.37
CA GLY A 2 -14.28 1.50 -7.00
C GLY A 2 -13.30 1.11 -5.88
N LEU A 3 -12.15 1.79 -5.83
CA LEU A 3 -11.09 1.53 -4.84
C LEU A 3 -11.60 1.63 -3.39
N PRO A 4 -10.99 0.92 -2.41
CA PRO A 4 -11.07 1.32 -1.02
C PRO A 4 -10.63 2.79 -0.89
N GLY A 5 -11.42 3.63 -0.22
CA GLY A 5 -11.17 5.08 -0.16
C GLY A 5 -11.85 5.89 -1.28
N ALA A 6 -12.37 5.26 -2.34
CA ALA A 6 -13.02 5.99 -3.44
C ALA A 6 -14.33 6.72 -3.06
N GLY A 7 -14.90 6.44 -1.88
CA GLY A 7 -16.14 7.08 -1.42
C GLY A 7 -17.42 6.45 -1.98
N LYS A 8 -17.41 5.14 -2.26
CA LYS A 8 -18.60 4.38 -2.69
C LYS A 8 -19.82 4.63 -1.81
N SER A 9 -19.64 4.60 -0.49
CA SER A 9 -20.72 4.82 0.48
C SER A 9 -21.35 6.21 0.38
N THR A 10 -20.57 7.24 0.01
CA THR A 10 -21.07 8.61 -0.23
C THR A 10 -22.01 8.60 -1.43
N VAL A 11 -21.54 8.07 -2.56
CA VAL A 11 -22.35 7.95 -3.79
C VAL A 11 -23.63 7.14 -3.55
N LYS A 12 -23.54 6.04 -2.80
CA LYS A 12 -24.71 5.22 -2.43
C LYS A 12 -25.74 6.06 -1.67
N ARG A 13 -25.34 6.74 -0.59
CA ARG A 13 -26.26 7.55 0.21
C ARG A 13 -26.92 8.66 -0.62
N ASP A 14 -26.15 9.30 -1.50
CA ASP A 14 -26.62 10.49 -2.21
C ASP A 14 -27.49 10.14 -3.44
N ARG A 15 -27.28 8.97 -4.08
CA ARG A 15 -28.02 8.54 -5.28
C ARG A 15 -29.00 7.39 -5.07
N MET A 16 -28.89 6.63 -3.97
CA MET A 16 -29.62 5.37 -3.79
C MET A 16 -30.26 5.32 -2.39
N SER A 17 -31.59 5.41 -2.36
CA SER A 17 -32.33 5.23 -1.10
C SER A 17 -32.27 3.77 -0.65
N SER A 18 -31.96 3.55 0.63
CA SER A 18 -32.01 2.24 1.28
C SER A 18 -33.42 1.65 1.35
N GLU A 19 -34.45 2.46 1.13
CA GLU A 19 -35.85 2.00 1.08
C GLU A 19 -36.18 1.33 -0.26
N ILE A 20 -35.43 1.68 -1.31
CA ILE A 20 -35.67 1.19 -2.68
C ILE A 20 -34.78 -0.01 -2.99
N PHE A 21 -33.57 -0.06 -2.44
CA PHE A 21 -32.56 -1.07 -2.78
C PHE A 21 -32.26 -2.03 -1.62
N VAL A 22 -32.22 -3.32 -1.93
CA VAL A 22 -31.58 -4.33 -1.08
C VAL A 22 -30.08 -4.17 -1.21
N ASN A 23 -29.43 -3.60 -0.19
CA ASN A 23 -27.99 -3.34 -0.20
C ASN A 23 -27.21 -4.56 0.29
N VAL A 24 -26.39 -5.13 -0.60
CA VAL A 24 -25.55 -6.30 -0.34
C VAL A 24 -24.09 -5.83 -0.27
N GLU A 25 -23.57 -5.68 0.96
CA GLU A 25 -22.21 -5.21 1.22
C GLU A 25 -21.39 -6.27 1.97
N PRO A 26 -20.34 -6.86 1.35
CA PRO A 26 -19.49 -7.84 2.02
C PRO A 26 -18.88 -7.32 3.33
N ASP A 27 -18.54 -6.02 3.41
CA ASP A 27 -17.93 -5.44 4.61
C ASP A 27 -18.91 -5.35 5.78
N GLN A 28 -20.20 -5.11 5.54
CA GLN A 28 -21.23 -5.11 6.59
C GLN A 28 -21.47 -6.52 7.14
N LEU A 29 -21.29 -7.54 6.30
CA LEU A 29 -21.49 -8.92 6.71
C LEU A 29 -20.40 -9.41 7.68
N LYS A 30 -19.19 -8.83 7.64
CA LYS A 30 -18.07 -9.24 8.50
C LYS A 30 -18.44 -9.32 9.98
N ARG A 31 -19.29 -8.39 10.47
CA ARG A 31 -19.74 -8.35 11.88
C ARG A 31 -20.50 -9.58 12.36
N TYR A 32 -20.99 -10.42 11.44
CA TYR A 32 -21.71 -11.65 11.75
C TYR A 32 -20.79 -12.89 11.76
N HIS A 33 -19.50 -12.73 11.43
CA HIS A 33 -18.55 -13.83 11.54
C HIS A 33 -18.15 -14.05 13.00
N LYS A 34 -18.13 -15.31 13.45
CA LYS A 34 -17.81 -15.69 14.85
C LYS A 34 -16.46 -15.17 15.37
N ASN A 35 -15.49 -15.00 14.47
CA ASN A 35 -14.13 -14.55 14.81
C ASN A 35 -13.91 -13.07 14.46
N PHE A 36 -14.95 -12.32 14.09
CA PHE A 36 -14.79 -10.91 13.77
C PHE A 36 -14.51 -10.12 15.05
N SER A 37 -13.40 -9.40 15.05
CA SER A 37 -13.05 -8.42 16.07
C SER A 37 -12.27 -7.27 15.45
N SER A 38 -12.29 -6.10 16.08
CA SER A 38 -11.54 -4.93 15.60
C SER A 38 -10.02 -5.06 15.78
N ASP A 39 -9.56 -6.02 16.59
CA ASP A 39 -8.15 -6.29 16.92
C ASP A 39 -7.64 -7.62 16.31
N MET A 40 -8.39 -8.20 15.37
CA MET A 40 -8.01 -9.46 14.74
C MET A 40 -6.71 -9.35 13.92
N GLY A 41 -5.91 -10.43 13.94
CA GLY A 41 -4.69 -10.53 13.14
C GLY A 41 -4.96 -10.67 11.63
N GLU A 42 -3.90 -10.53 10.82
CA GLU A 42 -3.97 -10.53 9.35
C GLU A 42 -4.59 -11.82 8.76
N ASP A 43 -4.22 -12.98 9.31
CA ASP A 43 -4.76 -14.28 8.88
C ASP A 43 -6.27 -14.36 9.14
N THR A 44 -6.73 -13.89 10.30
CA THR A 44 -8.15 -13.86 10.67
C THR A 44 -8.93 -12.85 9.84
N ASP A 45 -8.38 -11.65 9.57
CA ASP A 45 -9.04 -10.68 8.68
C ASP A 45 -9.20 -11.26 7.26
N THR A 46 -8.19 -11.95 6.75
CA THR A 46 -8.26 -12.63 5.45
C THR A 46 -9.36 -13.69 5.41
N GLU A 47 -9.46 -14.51 6.46
CA GLU A 47 -10.51 -15.53 6.60
C GLU A 47 -11.90 -14.89 6.64
N VAL A 48 -12.09 -13.89 7.52
CA VAL A 48 -13.34 -13.14 7.68
C VAL A 48 -13.76 -12.47 6.37
N HIS A 49 -12.81 -11.87 5.66
CA HIS A 49 -13.08 -11.24 4.36
C HIS A 49 -13.54 -12.26 3.32
N ARG A 50 -12.88 -13.42 3.20
CA ARG A 50 -13.31 -14.49 2.28
C ARG A 50 -14.70 -15.00 2.62
N TRP A 51 -14.99 -15.19 3.91
CA TRP A 51 -16.30 -15.61 4.37
C TRP A 51 -17.38 -14.57 4.04
N SER A 52 -17.11 -13.28 4.27
CA SER A 52 -18.10 -12.22 4.06
C SER A 52 -18.39 -11.99 2.57
N VAL A 53 -17.38 -12.17 1.70
CA VAL A 53 -17.57 -12.21 0.24
C VAL A 53 -18.48 -13.37 -0.18
N ARG A 54 -18.30 -14.58 0.39
CA ARG A 54 -19.21 -15.71 0.10
C ARG A 54 -20.64 -15.44 0.56
N ARG A 55 -20.82 -14.93 1.78
CA ARG A 55 -22.15 -14.57 2.29
C ARG A 55 -22.83 -13.47 1.48
N ALA A 56 -22.06 -12.54 0.92
CA ALA A 56 -22.60 -11.54 0.01
C ALA A 56 -23.10 -12.15 -1.31
N VAL A 57 -22.46 -13.22 -1.81
CA VAL A 57 -22.96 -13.96 -2.97
C VAL A 57 -24.29 -14.61 -2.65
N ASP A 58 -24.38 -15.34 -1.54
CA ASP A 58 -25.63 -15.99 -1.12
C ASP A 58 -26.76 -14.96 -0.98
N ALA A 59 -26.50 -13.83 -0.29
CA ALA A 59 -27.46 -12.76 -0.10
C ALA A 59 -27.88 -12.08 -1.42
N PHE A 60 -26.98 -12.02 -2.41
CA PHE A 60 -27.29 -11.51 -3.74
C PHE A 60 -28.22 -12.47 -4.50
N GLU A 61 -27.91 -13.76 -4.49
CA GLU A 61 -28.72 -14.79 -5.15
C GLU A 61 -30.12 -14.86 -4.53
N ASP A 62 -30.23 -14.81 -3.20
CA ASP A 62 -31.51 -14.73 -2.50
C ASP A 62 -32.31 -13.49 -2.89
N ALA A 63 -31.65 -12.33 -3.01
CA ALA A 63 -32.31 -11.07 -3.35
C ALA A 63 -32.80 -11.02 -4.80
N VAL A 64 -32.05 -11.62 -5.73
CA VAL A 64 -32.42 -11.70 -7.16
C VAL A 64 -33.54 -12.72 -7.39
N ASN A 65 -33.58 -13.80 -6.62
CA ASN A 65 -34.62 -14.82 -6.71
C ASN A 65 -35.88 -14.51 -5.87
N ASP A 66 -35.85 -13.43 -5.08
CA ASP A 66 -37.00 -12.98 -4.29
C ASP A 66 -38.19 -12.68 -5.21
N SER A 67 -39.34 -13.31 -4.92
CA SER A 67 -40.57 -13.13 -5.71
C SER A 67 -41.08 -11.70 -5.74
N ARG A 68 -40.67 -10.86 -4.78
CA ARG A 68 -40.97 -9.43 -4.73
C ARG A 68 -40.17 -8.60 -5.75
N ARG A 69 -39.13 -9.16 -6.38
CA ARG A 69 -38.28 -8.52 -7.40
C ARG A 69 -37.79 -7.12 -7.02
N ARG A 70 -37.25 -6.99 -5.80
CA ARG A 70 -36.72 -5.71 -5.30
C ARG A 70 -35.45 -5.33 -6.05
N ASN A 71 -35.18 -4.04 -6.17
CA ASN A 71 -33.92 -3.55 -6.72
C ASN A 71 -32.76 -3.98 -5.82
N VAL A 72 -31.66 -4.44 -6.42
CA VAL A 72 -30.50 -4.94 -5.68
C VAL A 72 -29.30 -4.04 -5.93
N LEU A 73 -28.64 -3.62 -4.85
CA LEU A 73 -27.39 -2.88 -4.90
C LEU A 73 -26.26 -3.76 -4.38
N PHE A 74 -25.35 -4.16 -5.27
CA PHE A 74 -24.26 -5.07 -4.94
C PHE A 74 -22.91 -4.33 -4.85
N ASP A 75 -22.28 -4.32 -3.68
CA ASP A 75 -20.98 -3.68 -3.50
C ASP A 75 -19.82 -4.61 -3.86
N SER A 76 -18.87 -4.04 -4.59
CA SER A 76 -17.64 -4.73 -4.96
C SER A 76 -16.55 -3.69 -5.25
N SER A 77 -15.28 -4.06 -5.09
CA SER A 77 -14.19 -3.25 -5.65
C SER A 77 -14.16 -3.29 -7.17
N GLY A 78 -14.73 -4.33 -7.79
CA GLY A 78 -14.70 -4.54 -9.24
C GLY A 78 -13.32 -4.93 -9.78
N SER A 79 -12.44 -5.47 -8.93
CA SER A 79 -11.08 -5.89 -9.33
C SER A 79 -11.01 -7.30 -9.92
N ASN A 80 -12.12 -8.04 -9.89
CA ASN A 80 -12.26 -9.34 -10.55
C ASN A 80 -13.47 -9.25 -11.48
N SER A 81 -13.23 -8.96 -12.75
CA SER A 81 -14.27 -8.76 -13.78
C SER A 81 -15.07 -10.04 -13.99
N GLN A 82 -14.40 -11.18 -14.21
CA GLN A 82 -15.06 -12.47 -14.42
C GLN A 82 -16.02 -12.84 -13.28
N TRP A 83 -15.62 -12.60 -12.03
CA TRP A 83 -16.48 -12.89 -10.89
C TRP A 83 -17.74 -12.01 -10.88
N LEU A 84 -17.61 -10.72 -11.24
CA LEU A 84 -18.74 -9.79 -11.30
C LEU A 84 -19.62 -10.03 -12.54
N ALA A 85 -19.03 -10.37 -13.68
CA ALA A 85 -19.72 -10.70 -14.93
C ALA A 85 -20.75 -11.83 -14.71
N ARG A 86 -20.36 -12.91 -14.02
CA ARG A 86 -21.28 -13.99 -13.66
C ARG A 86 -22.50 -13.52 -12.86
N ARG A 87 -22.35 -12.54 -11.96
CA ARG A 87 -23.47 -12.01 -11.18
C ARG A 87 -24.38 -11.12 -12.01
N LEU A 88 -23.79 -10.37 -12.95
CA LEU A 88 -24.56 -9.58 -13.91
C LEU A 88 -25.39 -10.49 -14.84
N GLU A 89 -24.82 -11.61 -15.28
CA GLU A 89 -25.53 -12.66 -16.03
C GLU A 89 -26.68 -13.24 -15.19
N THR A 90 -26.43 -13.65 -13.94
CA THR A 90 -27.48 -14.15 -13.04
C THR A 90 -28.63 -13.15 -12.85
N ALA A 91 -28.32 -11.85 -12.66
CA ALA A 91 -29.36 -10.83 -12.54
C ALA A 91 -30.17 -10.68 -13.84
N ARG A 92 -29.49 -10.67 -15.00
CA ARG A 92 -30.15 -10.57 -16.30
C ARG A 92 -31.05 -11.77 -16.57
N ASP A 93 -30.60 -12.98 -16.27
CA ASP A 93 -31.38 -14.21 -16.44
C ASP A 93 -32.65 -14.22 -15.56
N ALA A 94 -32.58 -13.56 -14.39
CA ALA A 94 -33.73 -13.32 -13.52
C ALA A 94 -34.63 -12.15 -14.00
N GLY A 95 -34.29 -11.50 -15.12
CA GLY A 95 -35.07 -10.42 -15.74
C GLY A 95 -34.78 -9.02 -15.21
N TYR A 96 -33.66 -8.81 -14.51
CA TYR A 96 -33.24 -7.48 -14.07
C TYR A 96 -32.57 -6.68 -15.18
N GLN A 97 -32.77 -5.37 -15.16
CA GLN A 97 -31.88 -4.43 -15.83
C GLN A 97 -30.62 -4.23 -14.99
N THR A 98 -29.46 -4.23 -15.64
CA THR A 98 -28.14 -4.19 -15.01
C THR A 98 -27.49 -2.83 -15.20
N GLN A 99 -27.00 -2.25 -14.10
CA GLN A 99 -26.24 -1.00 -14.11
C GLN A 99 -24.90 -1.17 -13.40
N LEU A 100 -23.82 -0.71 -14.05
CA LEU A 100 -22.47 -0.67 -13.48
C LEU A 100 -22.09 0.77 -13.16
N LEU A 101 -21.82 1.05 -11.88
CA LEU A 101 -21.31 2.34 -11.43
C LEU A 101 -19.87 2.20 -10.96
N TRP A 102 -18.95 2.94 -11.56
CA TRP A 102 -17.56 3.06 -11.10
C TRP A 102 -17.34 4.39 -10.40
N VAL A 103 -17.17 4.34 -9.08
CA VAL A 103 -16.75 5.52 -8.29
C VAL A 103 -15.25 5.68 -8.42
N ASP A 104 -14.88 6.75 -9.10
CA ASP A 104 -13.54 6.99 -9.60
C ASP A 104 -12.85 8.14 -8.86
N VAL A 105 -11.63 7.85 -8.41
CA VAL A 105 -10.71 8.79 -7.76
C VAL A 105 -9.27 8.38 -8.12
N PRO A 106 -8.33 9.35 -8.16
CA PRO A 106 -6.90 9.06 -8.22
C PRO A 106 -6.47 8.13 -7.07
N VAL A 107 -5.49 7.25 -7.32
CA VAL A 107 -5.02 6.26 -6.33
C VAL A 107 -4.45 6.96 -5.08
N GLU A 108 -3.88 8.14 -5.25
CA GLU A 108 -3.35 8.99 -4.21
C GLU A 108 -4.47 9.43 -3.26
N ILE A 109 -5.57 9.93 -3.82
CA ILE A 109 -6.74 10.32 -3.04
C ILE A 109 -7.33 9.10 -2.32
N ALA A 110 -7.38 7.94 -2.99
CA ALA A 110 -7.84 6.70 -2.36
C ALA A 110 -6.96 6.29 -1.16
N LEU A 111 -5.63 6.40 -1.28
CA LEU A 111 -4.67 6.12 -0.21
C LEU A 111 -4.80 7.11 0.95
N LEU A 112 -4.87 8.42 0.66
CA LEU A 112 -5.09 9.47 1.66
C LEU A 112 -6.38 9.20 2.45
N ARG A 113 -7.52 9.03 1.74
CA ARG A 113 -8.82 8.73 2.36
C ARG A 113 -8.79 7.40 3.13
N ASN A 114 -8.00 6.42 2.70
CA ASN A 114 -7.84 5.16 3.42
C ASN A 114 -7.13 5.35 4.78
N ARG A 115 -6.04 6.15 4.81
CA ARG A 115 -5.36 6.56 6.04
C ARG A 115 -6.30 7.33 6.96
N ASP A 116 -7.13 8.22 6.41
CA ASP A 116 -8.12 8.99 7.16
C ASP A 116 -9.29 8.17 7.73
N ARG A 117 -9.63 7.03 7.13
CA ARG A 117 -10.66 6.12 7.68
C ARG A 117 -10.14 5.23 8.82
N ALA A 118 -8.87 4.82 8.78
CA ALA A 118 -8.30 3.88 9.74
C ALA A 118 -8.44 4.31 11.20
N LYS A 119 -8.06 5.55 11.53
CA LYS A 119 -8.23 6.12 12.88
C LYS A 119 -9.64 6.65 13.16
N SER A 120 -10.41 7.12 12.17
CA SER A 120 -11.77 7.63 12.45
C SER A 120 -12.80 6.52 12.69
N ARG A 121 -12.61 5.35 12.07
CA ARG A 121 -13.58 4.25 12.06
C ARG A 121 -12.97 2.88 12.35
N GLY A 122 -11.67 2.78 12.62
CA GLY A 122 -10.97 1.49 12.72
C GLY A 122 -10.82 0.77 11.36
N GLN A 123 -11.13 1.43 10.25
CA GLN A 123 -11.20 0.79 8.92
C GLN A 123 -9.93 1.06 8.13
N TRP A 124 -8.97 0.14 8.21
CA TRP A 124 -7.74 0.15 7.40
C TRP A 124 -7.80 -0.91 6.32
N CYS A 125 -7.43 -0.53 5.10
CA CYS A 125 -7.12 -1.49 4.04
C CYS A 125 -5.62 -1.41 3.75
N PRO A 126 -4.86 -2.52 3.74
CA PRO A 126 -3.45 -2.49 3.38
C PRO A 126 -3.23 -1.82 2.01
N GLU A 127 -2.23 -0.94 1.92
CA GLU A 127 -2.07 -0.08 0.74
C GLU A 127 -1.67 -0.85 -0.51
N ASN A 128 -0.92 -1.94 -0.36
CA ASN A 128 -0.61 -2.85 -1.46
C ASN A 128 -1.89 -3.41 -2.11
N ILE A 129 -2.93 -3.70 -1.32
CA ILE A 129 -4.23 -4.17 -1.84
C ILE A 129 -4.93 -3.07 -2.65
N ILE A 130 -4.84 -1.81 -2.22
CA ILE A 130 -5.39 -0.68 -2.98
C ILE A 130 -4.65 -0.52 -4.30
N MET A 131 -3.31 -0.54 -4.27
CA MET A 131 -2.46 -0.41 -5.44
C MET A 131 -2.68 -1.57 -6.44
N ASP A 132 -2.77 -2.81 -5.96
CA ASP A 132 -3.01 -3.97 -6.81
C ASP A 132 -4.39 -3.92 -7.47
N LYS A 133 -5.41 -3.44 -6.74
CA LYS A 133 -6.74 -3.18 -7.31
C LYS A 133 -6.71 -2.07 -8.35
N ALA A 134 -5.94 -1.00 -8.12
CA ALA A 134 -5.84 0.13 -9.05
C ALA A 134 -5.28 -0.29 -10.41
N LYS A 135 -4.28 -1.19 -10.45
CA LYS A 135 -3.67 -1.69 -11.69
C LYS A 135 -4.66 -2.34 -12.66
N VAL A 136 -5.72 -2.97 -12.15
CA VAL A 136 -6.67 -3.76 -12.96
C VAL A 136 -8.06 -3.12 -13.06
N MET A 137 -8.29 -2.00 -12.37
CA MET A 137 -9.63 -1.44 -12.23
C MET A 137 -10.20 -0.93 -13.55
N GLN A 138 -9.38 -0.24 -14.34
CA GLN A 138 -9.79 0.31 -15.62
C GLN A 138 -10.15 -0.79 -16.61
N SER A 139 -9.25 -1.76 -16.83
CA SER A 139 -9.50 -2.87 -17.74
C SER A 139 -10.73 -3.68 -17.33
N SER A 140 -10.93 -3.88 -16.01
CA SER A 140 -12.12 -4.54 -15.48
C SER A 140 -13.40 -3.76 -15.78
N PHE A 141 -13.40 -2.43 -15.62
CA PHE A 141 -14.56 -1.60 -15.98
C PHE A 141 -14.83 -1.63 -17.49
N GLU A 142 -13.80 -1.56 -18.31
CA GLU A 142 -13.91 -1.61 -19.77
C GLU A 142 -14.44 -2.95 -20.28
N GLU A 143 -14.09 -4.06 -19.62
CA GLU A 143 -14.66 -5.37 -19.91
C GLU A 143 -16.15 -5.42 -19.52
N LEU A 144 -16.47 -5.05 -18.28
CA LEU A 144 -17.82 -5.15 -17.73
C LEU A 144 -18.82 -4.17 -18.33
N ARG A 145 -18.38 -2.99 -18.78
CA ARG A 145 -19.29 -2.00 -19.40
C ARG A 145 -19.94 -2.51 -20.68
N ASN A 146 -19.32 -3.50 -21.34
CA ASN A 146 -19.86 -4.10 -22.56
C ASN A 146 -20.90 -5.19 -22.25
N THR A 147 -20.99 -5.62 -20.99
CA THR A 147 -21.88 -6.70 -20.56
C THR A 147 -23.11 -6.20 -19.80
N VAL A 148 -23.23 -4.90 -19.53
CA VAL A 148 -24.34 -4.30 -18.77
C VAL A 148 -25.19 -3.38 -19.64
N ASP A 149 -26.41 -3.10 -19.20
CA ASP A 149 -27.34 -2.23 -19.94
C ASP A 149 -26.95 -0.75 -19.80
N VAL A 150 -26.45 -0.36 -18.63
CA VAL A 150 -25.98 1.00 -18.34
C VAL A 150 -24.64 0.95 -17.60
N ALA A 151 -23.65 1.72 -18.05
CA ALA A 151 -22.38 1.87 -17.36
C ALA A 151 -22.04 3.36 -17.17
N GLU A 152 -21.70 3.75 -15.94
CA GLU A 152 -21.37 5.14 -15.59
C GLU A 152 -20.06 5.19 -14.79
N ARG A 153 -19.17 6.09 -15.18
CA ARG A 153 -17.96 6.45 -14.42
C ARG A 153 -18.25 7.75 -13.66
N LEU A 154 -18.19 7.67 -12.33
CA LEU A 154 -18.55 8.73 -11.40
C LEU A 154 -17.29 9.34 -10.81
N GLN A 155 -16.94 10.54 -11.24
CA GLN A 155 -15.84 11.28 -10.63
C GLN A 155 -16.24 11.71 -9.20
N ASN A 156 -15.53 11.21 -8.20
CA ASN A 156 -15.81 11.52 -6.78
C ASN A 156 -14.65 12.29 -6.11
N TRP A 157 -14.12 13.24 -6.86
CA TRP A 157 -13.08 14.18 -6.47
C TRP A 157 -13.17 15.42 -7.37
N ASP A 158 -12.62 16.54 -6.89
CA ASP A 158 -12.59 17.81 -7.61
C ASP A 158 -11.19 18.03 -8.22
N PRO A 159 -11.04 18.06 -9.56
CA PRO A 159 -9.78 18.33 -10.24
C PRO A 159 -9.25 19.74 -10.00
N SER A 160 -10.13 20.69 -9.66
CA SER A 160 -9.77 22.05 -9.29
C SER A 160 -9.55 22.23 -7.79
N GLY A 161 -9.86 21.19 -7.00
CA GLY A 161 -9.69 21.19 -5.55
C GLY A 161 -8.26 20.91 -5.09
N ASP A 162 -8.02 21.05 -3.78
CA ASP A 162 -6.72 20.83 -3.15
C ASP A 162 -6.46 19.37 -2.77
N GLU A 163 -7.48 18.50 -2.84
CA GLU A 163 -7.44 17.13 -2.32
C GLU A 163 -6.34 16.29 -2.99
N LEU A 164 -6.19 16.41 -4.31
CA LEU A 164 -5.13 15.69 -5.04
C LEU A 164 -3.74 16.17 -4.62
N HIS A 165 -3.56 17.49 -4.47
CA HIS A 165 -2.30 18.06 -4.03
C HIS A 165 -1.92 17.59 -2.62
N ARG A 166 -2.88 17.62 -1.69
CA ARG A 166 -2.72 17.08 -0.34
C ARG A 166 -2.38 15.58 -0.34
N ALA A 167 -3.00 14.81 -1.23
CA ALA A 167 -2.72 13.38 -1.36
C ALA A 167 -1.31 13.11 -1.91
N GLN A 168 -0.84 13.91 -2.87
CA GLN A 168 0.53 13.84 -3.39
C GLN A 168 1.56 14.24 -2.33
N GLU A 169 1.29 15.31 -1.56
CA GLU A 169 2.13 15.70 -0.44
C GLU A 169 2.19 14.61 0.63
N ASP A 170 1.05 14.00 0.95
CA ASP A 170 0.97 12.89 1.90
C ASP A 170 1.78 11.67 1.43
N LEU A 171 1.75 11.34 0.14
CA LEU A 171 2.59 10.27 -0.40
C LEU A 171 4.07 10.61 -0.42
N TYR A 172 4.42 11.88 -0.58
CA TYR A 172 5.80 12.33 -0.46
C TYR A 172 6.32 12.12 0.97
N LEU A 173 5.53 12.51 1.98
CA LEU A 173 5.90 12.38 3.39
C LEU A 173 5.81 10.93 3.88
N TYR A 174 4.81 10.19 3.40
CA TYR A 174 4.52 8.81 3.76
C TYR A 174 4.36 7.95 2.49
N PRO A 175 5.48 7.51 1.88
CA PRO A 175 5.44 6.68 0.69
C PRO A 175 4.67 5.37 0.93
N ALA A 176 3.91 4.98 -0.09
CA ALA A 176 3.21 3.70 -0.17
C ALA A 176 4.11 2.61 -0.80
N PRO A 177 3.88 1.32 -0.53
CA PRO A 177 2.83 0.78 0.34
C PRO A 177 3.24 0.73 1.81
N ARG A 178 2.27 0.98 2.69
CA ARG A 178 2.36 0.77 4.14
C ARG A 178 1.51 -0.42 4.56
N SER A 179 2.05 -1.22 5.48
CA SER A 179 1.33 -2.32 6.14
C SER A 179 0.37 -1.80 7.23
N ARG A 180 0.66 -0.64 7.82
CA ARG A 180 -0.08 -0.06 8.96
C ARG A 180 -0.35 1.43 8.77
N ALA A 181 -1.40 1.92 9.43
CA ALA A 181 -1.72 3.35 9.44
C ALA A 181 -0.59 4.18 10.07
N THR A 182 -0.31 5.33 9.47
CA THR A 182 0.70 6.30 9.93
C THR A 182 0.06 7.54 10.55
N VAL A 183 0.91 8.45 11.04
CA VAL A 183 0.53 9.82 11.46
C VAL A 183 -0.15 10.56 10.30
N ARG A 184 -1.14 11.41 10.60
CA ARG A 184 -2.05 12.04 9.61
C ARG A 184 -1.86 13.53 9.41
N PRO A 185 -2.28 14.09 8.25
CA PRO A 185 -2.41 15.54 8.09
C PRO A 185 -3.19 16.16 9.26
N GLY A 186 -2.59 17.12 9.94
CA GLY A 186 -3.17 17.81 11.11
C GLY A 186 -2.85 17.20 12.48
N GLU A 187 -2.15 16.06 12.55
CA GLU A 187 -1.57 15.59 13.81
C GLU A 187 -0.27 16.34 14.13
N PRO A 188 0.07 16.55 15.43
CA PRO A 188 1.24 17.34 15.81
C PRO A 188 2.57 16.87 15.20
N SER A 189 2.71 15.58 14.87
CA SER A 189 3.94 15.01 14.30
C SER A 189 3.88 14.76 12.79
N TYR A 190 2.85 15.29 12.12
CA TYR A 190 2.67 15.04 10.70
C TYR A 190 3.67 15.79 9.85
N GLY A 191 4.37 15.05 8.98
CA GLY A 191 5.37 15.62 8.11
C GLY A 191 6.58 16.21 8.83
N GLU A 192 6.68 16.04 10.15
CA GLU A 192 7.85 16.46 10.91
C GLU A 192 9.08 15.72 10.40
N ALA A 193 10.10 16.50 10.03
CA ALA A 193 11.37 15.95 9.61
C ALA A 193 12.01 15.19 10.79
N PRO A 194 12.68 14.05 10.53
CA PRO A 194 13.30 13.29 11.60
C PRO A 194 14.39 14.12 12.30
N PRO A 195 14.66 13.88 13.60
CA PRO A 195 15.74 14.55 14.30
C PRO A 195 17.08 14.42 13.57
N GLY A 196 17.71 15.56 13.29
CA GLY A 196 18.97 15.63 12.54
C GLY A 196 18.81 15.81 11.02
N ALA A 197 17.59 15.80 10.48
CA ALA A 197 17.33 16.25 9.12
C ALA A 197 17.66 17.73 8.97
N ARG A 198 18.38 18.08 7.90
CA ARG A 198 18.66 19.48 7.58
C ARG A 198 17.54 20.10 6.77
N PRO A 199 17.22 21.39 6.99
CA PRO A 199 16.32 22.10 6.08
C PRO A 199 16.97 22.21 4.69
N PRO A 200 16.17 22.32 3.61
CA PRO A 200 16.67 22.68 2.28
C PRO A 200 17.56 23.92 2.33
N SER A 201 18.57 23.97 1.46
CA SER A 201 19.41 25.14 1.29
C SER A 201 18.59 26.31 0.73
N ALA A 202 18.75 27.49 1.32
CA ALA A 202 18.16 28.73 0.81
C ALA A 202 18.92 29.30 -0.40
N THR A 203 20.09 28.75 -0.74
CA THR A 203 20.91 29.24 -1.85
C THR A 203 20.31 28.78 -3.20
N PRO A 204 19.93 29.69 -4.12
CA PRO A 204 19.25 29.33 -5.36
C PRO A 204 20.01 28.37 -6.27
N SER A 205 21.34 28.40 -6.24
CA SER A 205 22.21 27.51 -7.05
C SER A 205 22.51 26.17 -6.40
N SER A 206 22.08 25.95 -5.16
CA SER A 206 22.36 24.71 -4.44
C SER A 206 21.46 23.59 -4.94
N ARG A 207 22.04 22.40 -5.12
CA ARG A 207 21.26 21.16 -5.34
C ARG A 207 20.67 20.61 -4.04
N ARG A 208 21.00 21.18 -2.87
CA ARG A 208 20.56 20.68 -1.57
C ARG A 208 19.11 21.10 -1.24
N THR A 209 18.14 20.67 -2.04
CA THR A 209 16.76 21.19 -2.00
C THR A 209 15.70 20.21 -1.50
N ILE A 210 16.05 18.95 -1.22
CA ILE A 210 15.08 17.93 -0.79
C ILE A 210 14.52 18.26 0.60
N ARG A 211 13.18 18.25 0.74
CA ARG A 211 12.50 18.28 2.05
C ARG A 211 12.47 16.86 2.63
N ILE A 212 13.23 16.59 3.69
CA ILE A 212 13.30 15.23 4.26
C ILE A 212 12.01 14.94 5.04
N GLY A 213 11.29 13.90 4.64
CA GLY A 213 10.09 13.43 5.32
C GLY A 213 10.41 12.39 6.42
N PRO A 214 9.41 12.00 7.24
CA PRO A 214 9.52 10.95 8.25
C PRO A 214 9.52 9.55 7.61
N TRP A 215 10.38 9.34 6.62
CA TRP A 215 10.49 8.10 5.87
C TRP A 215 10.96 6.97 6.78
N LYS A 216 10.38 5.78 6.61
CA LYS A 216 10.71 4.60 7.39
C LYS A 216 10.96 3.42 6.47
N ARG A 217 11.67 2.42 6.98
CA ARG A 217 11.80 1.12 6.33
C ARG A 217 10.45 0.41 6.36
N ASN A 218 10.19 -0.42 5.34
CA ASN A 218 9.09 -1.38 5.40
C ASN A 218 9.50 -2.58 6.29
N ASP A 219 8.54 -3.47 6.59
CA ASP A 219 8.75 -4.60 7.49
C ASP A 219 9.81 -5.58 6.97
N GLU A 220 9.88 -5.78 5.65
CA GLU A 220 10.87 -6.66 5.00
C GLU A 220 12.30 -6.14 5.18
N VAL A 221 12.53 -4.86 4.88
CA VAL A 221 13.84 -4.22 5.02
C VAL A 221 14.23 -4.11 6.50
N MET A 222 13.26 -3.85 7.40
CA MET A 222 13.52 -3.91 8.84
C MET A 222 13.98 -5.30 9.28
N LYS A 223 13.31 -6.37 8.82
CA LYS A 223 13.69 -7.75 9.13
C LYS A 223 15.09 -8.08 8.60
N ALA A 224 15.40 -7.68 7.37
CA ALA A 224 16.72 -7.86 6.77
C ALA A 224 17.81 -7.10 7.55
N LYS A 225 17.53 -5.85 7.95
CA LYS A 225 18.44 -5.04 8.79
C LYS A 225 18.73 -5.74 10.12
N SER A 226 17.67 -6.17 10.82
CA SER A 226 17.82 -6.84 12.11
C SER A 226 18.60 -8.16 12.00
N ALA A 227 18.36 -8.93 10.93
CA ALA A 227 19.12 -10.16 10.67
C ALA A 227 20.61 -9.88 10.40
N ARG A 228 20.93 -8.82 9.65
CA ARG A 228 22.32 -8.41 9.41
C ARG A 228 23.01 -7.93 10.67
N LEU A 229 22.36 -7.11 11.48
CA LEU A 229 22.92 -6.65 12.76
C LEU A 229 23.21 -7.83 13.68
N LYS A 230 22.28 -8.79 13.77
CA LYS A 230 22.50 -10.03 14.53
C LYS A 230 23.70 -10.82 14.03
N TRP A 231 23.83 -10.98 12.70
CA TRP A 231 25.00 -11.64 12.11
C TRP A 231 26.31 -10.90 12.40
N MET A 232 26.31 -9.55 12.39
CA MET A 232 27.47 -8.74 12.75
C MET A 232 27.84 -8.96 14.22
N ASP A 233 26.86 -8.97 15.12
CA ASP A 233 27.07 -9.23 16.55
C ASP A 233 27.70 -10.61 16.78
N GLU A 234 27.24 -11.63 16.05
CA GLU A 234 27.78 -13.00 16.15
C GLU A 234 29.20 -13.10 15.57
N THR A 235 29.44 -12.49 14.40
CA THR A 235 30.71 -12.63 13.65
C THR A 235 31.83 -11.77 14.26
N TYR A 236 31.49 -10.56 14.70
CA TYR A 236 32.42 -9.58 15.23
C TYR A 236 32.34 -9.46 16.77
N ARG A 237 31.71 -10.44 17.44
CA ARG A 237 31.60 -10.50 18.91
C ARG A 237 30.99 -9.22 19.52
N GLY A 238 30.03 -8.63 18.83
CA GLY A 238 29.36 -7.37 19.21
C GLY A 238 30.06 -6.09 18.74
N ASP A 239 31.26 -6.17 18.16
CA ASP A 239 32.00 -5.01 17.64
C ASP A 239 31.60 -4.70 16.19
N ARG A 240 30.52 -3.93 16.04
CA ARG A 240 29.97 -3.58 14.72
C ARG A 240 30.85 -2.56 14.00
N GLU A 241 31.55 -1.73 14.76
CA GLU A 241 32.44 -0.68 14.30
C GLU A 241 33.62 -1.29 13.56
N LYS A 242 34.18 -2.39 14.08
CA LYS A 242 35.23 -3.16 13.42
C LYS A 242 34.83 -3.59 11.99
N PHE A 243 33.63 -4.13 11.81
CA PHE A 243 33.12 -4.47 10.47
C PHE A 243 33.09 -3.23 9.55
N VAL A 244 32.61 -2.09 10.04
CA VAL A 244 32.56 -0.87 9.23
C VAL A 244 33.97 -0.38 8.86
N LEU A 245 34.91 -0.38 9.80
CA LEU A 245 36.27 0.10 9.59
C LEU A 245 37.09 -0.80 8.66
N GLU A 246 36.92 -2.12 8.77
CA GLU A 246 37.65 -3.13 8.00
C GLU A 246 37.01 -3.41 6.64
N GLU A 247 35.69 -3.60 6.58
CA GLU A 247 35.00 -4.07 5.37
C GLU A 247 34.35 -2.94 4.56
N VAL A 248 33.68 -1.99 5.22
CA VAL A 248 32.96 -0.92 4.51
C VAL A 248 33.90 0.19 4.07
N LEU A 249 34.70 0.71 5.01
CA LEU A 249 35.69 1.74 4.71
C LEU A 249 36.91 1.13 4.01
N ALA A 250 37.32 -0.11 4.34
CA ALA A 250 38.39 -0.83 3.67
C ALA A 250 39.65 0.02 3.44
N GLY A 251 40.11 0.69 4.49
CA GLY A 251 41.28 1.59 4.47
C GLY A 251 41.03 3.01 3.92
N ARG A 252 39.84 3.31 3.40
CA ARG A 252 39.45 4.67 2.97
C ARG A 252 39.10 5.55 4.18
N ASP A 253 39.26 6.87 4.01
CA ASP A 253 38.85 7.85 5.02
C ASP A 253 37.36 8.15 4.97
N ILE A 254 36.80 8.25 3.76
CA ILE A 254 35.39 8.55 3.50
C ILE A 254 34.90 7.58 2.42
N PHE A 255 33.70 7.04 2.59
CA PHE A 255 33.05 6.19 1.60
C PHE A 255 31.56 6.50 1.49
N LEU A 256 31.08 6.73 0.26
CA LEU A 256 29.67 6.98 -0.07
C LEU A 256 29.12 5.78 -0.85
N GLU A 257 28.11 5.12 -0.30
CA GLU A 257 27.47 3.95 -0.90
C GLU A 257 25.96 3.99 -0.80
N ARG A 258 25.28 3.20 -1.63
CA ARG A 258 23.83 3.00 -1.50
C ARG A 258 23.53 2.35 -0.17
N ASN A 259 22.54 2.86 0.56
CA ASN A 259 22.19 2.29 1.85
C ASN A 259 21.67 0.86 1.65
N MET A 260 22.32 -0.11 2.29
CA MET A 260 21.94 -1.53 2.22
C MET A 260 20.52 -1.80 2.75
N PHE A 261 19.99 -0.94 3.62
CA PHE A 261 18.65 -1.01 4.20
C PHE A 261 17.90 0.31 3.96
N PRO A 262 17.50 0.58 2.70
CA PRO A 262 16.94 1.87 2.30
C PRO A 262 15.60 2.14 2.98
N TYR A 263 15.23 3.42 3.06
CA TYR A 263 13.89 3.80 3.51
C TYR A 263 12.91 3.59 2.37
N ALA A 264 11.62 3.43 2.69
CA ALA A 264 10.58 3.61 1.71
C ALA A 264 10.54 5.11 1.36
N LEU A 265 11.10 5.44 0.20
CA LEU A 265 11.24 6.80 -0.30
C LEU A 265 10.19 7.09 -1.38
N PRO A 266 9.91 8.37 -1.65
CA PRO A 266 9.14 8.76 -2.82
C PRO A 266 9.75 8.23 -4.14
N PRO A 267 8.93 8.04 -5.19
CA PRO A 267 9.41 7.60 -6.50
C PRO A 267 10.57 8.48 -7.03
N GLY A 268 11.60 7.82 -7.56
CA GLY A 268 12.77 8.49 -8.15
C GLY A 268 13.77 9.08 -7.14
N MET A 269 13.62 8.75 -5.85
CA MET A 269 14.59 9.06 -4.82
C MET A 269 15.42 7.84 -4.42
N GLU A 270 16.66 8.07 -4.02
CA GLU A 270 17.61 7.05 -3.57
C GLU A 270 18.10 7.34 -2.15
N HIS A 271 18.32 6.28 -1.37
CA HIS A 271 18.88 6.36 -0.03
C HIS A 271 20.34 5.90 -0.05
N TRP A 272 21.25 6.76 0.37
CA TRP A 272 22.68 6.53 0.46
C TRP A 272 23.20 6.76 1.88
N THR A 273 24.40 6.25 2.16
CA THR A 273 25.11 6.49 3.41
C THR A 273 26.53 6.91 3.11
N ILE A 274 26.97 7.96 3.81
CA ILE A 274 28.37 8.34 3.88
C ILE A 274 28.90 7.80 5.20
N TRP A 275 30.01 7.09 5.13
CA TRP A 275 30.83 6.67 6.25
C TRP A 275 32.12 7.48 6.27
N ALA A 276 32.58 7.89 7.44
CA ALA A 276 33.89 8.51 7.59
C ALA A 276 34.59 8.07 8.89
N ARG A 277 35.93 7.98 8.84
CA ARG A 277 36.75 7.71 10.02
C ARG A 277 36.74 8.87 11.01
N ASN A 278 36.78 10.09 10.47
CA ASN A 278 36.75 11.33 11.21
C ASN A 278 35.40 12.01 11.03
N SER A 279 34.96 12.73 12.07
CA SER A 279 33.74 13.52 11.97
C SER A 279 33.90 14.63 10.93
N MET A 280 32.87 14.83 10.12
CA MET A 280 32.77 15.97 9.21
C MET A 280 31.74 16.95 9.75
N ASP A 281 32.03 18.24 9.62
CA ASP A 281 31.03 19.28 9.84
C ASP A 281 30.10 19.41 8.62
N HIS A 282 29.16 20.35 8.71
CA HIS A 282 28.18 20.59 7.65
C HIS A 282 28.85 21.03 6.33
N GLU A 283 29.84 21.89 6.40
CA GLU A 283 30.46 22.50 5.23
C GLU A 283 31.31 21.47 4.48
N ALA A 284 32.18 20.75 5.20
CA ALA A 284 33.01 19.68 4.66
C ALA A 284 32.15 18.59 4.01
N LEU A 285 31.03 18.20 4.64
CA LEU A 285 30.10 17.23 4.09
C LEU A 285 29.45 17.72 2.79
N CYS A 286 28.98 18.97 2.75
CA CYS A 286 28.38 19.54 1.55
C CYS A 286 29.39 19.61 0.40
N GLN A 287 30.62 20.08 0.68
CA GLN A 287 31.70 20.14 -0.31
C GLN A 287 32.02 18.74 -0.85
N TYR A 288 32.09 17.73 0.01
CA TYR A 288 32.33 16.35 -0.40
C TYR A 288 31.23 15.81 -1.32
N ILE A 289 29.95 15.97 -0.94
CA ILE A 289 28.82 15.50 -1.75
C ILE A 289 28.78 16.20 -3.10
N GLU A 290 28.90 17.53 -3.13
CA GLU A 290 28.90 18.30 -4.37
C GLU A 290 30.10 17.94 -5.26
N GLY A 291 31.29 17.74 -4.67
CA GLY A 291 32.48 17.25 -5.36
C GLY A 291 32.28 15.86 -5.97
N TRP A 292 31.71 14.92 -5.22
CA TRP A 292 31.40 13.57 -5.69
C TRP A 292 30.40 13.59 -6.85
N LEU A 293 29.35 14.41 -6.72
CA LEU A 293 28.34 14.62 -7.77
C LEU A 293 28.99 15.23 -9.02
N ASN A 294 29.90 16.19 -8.87
CA ASN A 294 30.56 16.83 -10.02
C ASN A 294 31.58 15.94 -10.72
N ALA A 295 32.24 15.03 -9.99
CA ALA A 295 33.23 14.10 -10.55
C ALA A 295 32.57 12.96 -11.35
N ARG A 296 31.37 12.52 -10.96
CA ARG A 296 30.60 11.50 -11.68
C ARG A 296 29.67 12.14 -12.71
N LYS A 297 30.22 12.64 -13.81
CA LYS A 297 29.41 13.05 -14.97
C LYS A 297 29.29 11.95 -16.02
N PRO A 298 28.11 11.77 -16.65
CA PRO A 298 26.83 12.40 -16.31
C PRO A 298 26.14 11.65 -15.16
N HIS A 299 25.70 12.37 -14.13
CA HIS A 299 24.75 11.86 -13.14
C HIS A 299 23.40 12.54 -13.34
N ASN A 300 22.33 11.79 -13.07
CA ASN A 300 20.97 12.23 -13.21
C ASN A 300 20.44 12.95 -11.96
N VAL A 301 21.27 13.25 -10.95
CA VAL A 301 20.82 13.82 -9.67
C VAL A 301 20.56 15.32 -9.81
N THR A 302 19.32 15.73 -9.57
CA THR A 302 18.88 17.13 -9.63
C THR A 302 18.75 17.77 -8.26
N ALA A 303 18.49 16.97 -7.23
CA ALA A 303 18.38 17.45 -5.86
C ALA A 303 18.96 16.43 -4.87
N TRP A 304 19.41 16.92 -3.72
CA TRP A 304 19.84 16.09 -2.60
C TRP A 304 19.55 16.75 -1.26
N ASN A 305 19.62 16.00 -0.17
CA ASN A 305 19.75 16.52 1.20
C ASN A 305 20.22 15.38 2.12
N TYR A 306 20.48 15.66 3.40
CA TYR A 306 20.96 14.64 4.33
C TYR A 306 20.36 14.79 5.73
N ASP A 307 20.36 13.69 6.48
CA ASP A 307 20.10 13.66 7.91
C ASP A 307 21.25 13.02 8.69
N ASP A 308 21.54 13.59 9.85
CA ASP A 308 22.70 13.21 10.68
C ASP A 308 22.41 11.95 11.53
N ASN A 309 21.14 11.60 11.72
CA ASN A 309 20.61 10.46 12.48
C ASN A 309 21.28 10.14 13.83
N ARG A 310 22.04 11.07 14.43
CA ARG A 310 22.94 10.80 15.58
C ARG A 310 22.24 10.12 16.75
N GLN A 311 21.00 10.51 16.99
CA GLN A 311 20.20 10.02 18.13
C GLN A 311 19.69 8.59 17.96
N MET A 312 19.73 8.03 16.75
CA MET A 312 19.16 6.71 16.42
C MET A 312 20.19 5.77 15.76
N ARG A 313 21.49 6.07 15.90
CA ARG A 313 22.57 5.24 15.33
C ARG A 313 22.67 3.93 16.10
N THR A 314 22.90 2.85 15.36
CA THR A 314 23.15 1.50 15.91
C THR A 314 24.63 1.09 15.81
N ILE A 315 25.47 1.95 15.24
CA ILE A 315 26.91 1.78 15.02
C ILE A 315 27.56 3.14 15.31
N ASP A 316 28.61 3.16 16.13
CA ASP A 316 29.35 4.35 16.56
C ASP A 316 30.56 4.65 15.66
N VAL A 317 30.30 4.67 14.35
CA VAL A 317 31.21 5.25 13.35
C VAL A 317 30.49 6.48 12.79
N TRP A 318 31.22 7.54 12.46
CA TRP A 318 30.59 8.72 11.88
C TRP A 318 29.94 8.35 10.54
N HIS A 319 28.62 8.53 10.45
CA HIS A 319 27.88 8.30 9.23
C HIS A 319 26.62 9.15 9.13
N VAL A 320 26.26 9.53 7.92
CA VAL A 320 25.04 10.29 7.64
C VAL A 320 24.23 9.64 6.53
N HIS A 321 22.92 9.83 6.57
CA HIS A 321 22.02 9.39 5.51
C HIS A 321 21.86 10.50 4.48
N VAL A 322 22.09 10.17 3.21
CA VAL A 322 21.99 11.12 2.09
C VAL A 322 20.89 10.66 1.16
N TYR A 323 20.05 11.59 0.73
CA TYR A 323 18.98 11.34 -0.22
C TYR A 323 19.31 12.02 -1.52
N PHE A 324 19.21 11.29 -2.62
CA PHE A 324 19.35 11.84 -3.97
C PHE A 324 18.03 11.73 -4.71
N GLN A 325 17.69 12.74 -5.50
CA GLN A 325 16.54 12.73 -6.40
C GLN A 325 17.03 12.86 -7.84
N GLY A 326 16.60 11.93 -8.69
CA GLY A 326 16.96 11.94 -10.11
C GLY A 326 16.06 12.85 -10.97
N ALA A 327 16.55 13.27 -12.13
CA ALA A 327 15.79 14.03 -13.13
C ALA A 327 14.53 13.28 -13.62
N GLY A 328 14.58 11.95 -13.61
CA GLY A 328 13.44 11.08 -13.92
C GLY A 328 12.41 10.97 -12.79
N ALA A 329 12.62 11.58 -11.63
CA ALA A 329 11.69 11.47 -10.50
C ALA A 329 10.31 12.04 -10.84
N LEU A 330 10.23 13.17 -11.55
CA LEU A 330 8.95 13.74 -12.00
C LEU A 330 8.21 12.79 -12.95
N ALA A 331 8.94 12.13 -13.87
CA ALA A 331 8.36 11.12 -14.75
C ALA A 331 7.97 9.83 -13.99
N ALA A 332 8.71 9.44 -12.95
CA ALA A 332 8.38 8.31 -12.09
C ALA A 332 7.13 8.59 -11.24
N TRP A 333 7.00 9.82 -10.72
CA TRP A 333 5.75 10.31 -10.16
C TRP A 333 4.66 10.22 -11.23
N SER A 334 4.79 10.89 -12.38
CA SER A 334 3.78 10.83 -13.44
C SER A 334 3.42 9.39 -13.88
N ALA A 335 4.35 8.45 -13.97
CA ALA A 335 4.08 7.06 -14.34
C ALA A 335 3.40 6.25 -13.23
N LEU A 336 3.73 6.52 -11.96
CA LEU A 336 3.02 5.93 -10.81
C LEU A 336 1.62 6.55 -10.64
N LEU A 337 1.45 7.80 -11.10
CA LEU A 337 0.23 8.63 -11.02
C LEU A 337 -0.66 8.56 -12.30
N GLN A 338 -0.18 8.02 -13.43
CA GLN A 338 -0.89 7.98 -14.74
C GLN A 338 -1.84 6.78 -14.91
N THR A 339 -2.35 6.20 -13.82
CA THR A 339 -3.58 5.40 -13.92
C THR A 339 -4.82 6.24 -14.25
N HIS A 340 -4.67 7.56 -14.44
CA HIS A 340 -5.66 8.44 -15.08
C HIS A 340 -5.28 8.81 -16.52
N VAL A 341 -6.04 8.23 -17.45
CA VAL A 341 -6.05 8.55 -18.89
C VAL A 341 -7.35 9.33 -19.20
N PRO A 342 -7.36 10.26 -20.17
CA PRO A 342 -8.36 11.31 -20.29
C PRO A 342 -9.81 10.81 -20.38
N SER A 343 -10.72 11.63 -19.85
CA SER A 343 -12.16 11.53 -20.07
C SER A 343 -12.47 11.48 -21.57
N ALA A 344 -12.77 10.29 -22.08
CA ALA A 344 -13.47 10.17 -23.34
C ALA A 344 -14.90 10.67 -23.12
N SER A 345 -15.19 11.84 -23.68
CA SER A 345 -16.52 12.43 -23.84
C SER A 345 -17.61 11.36 -23.98
N ALA A 346 -18.53 11.35 -23.02
CA ALA A 346 -19.75 10.56 -23.09
C ALA A 346 -20.57 11.04 -24.30
N ARG A 347 -20.51 10.31 -25.42
CA ARG A 347 -21.57 10.38 -26.43
C ARG A 347 -22.81 9.72 -25.86
N THR A 348 -23.76 10.56 -25.45
CA THR A 348 -25.16 10.18 -25.25
C THR A 348 -25.72 9.67 -26.58
N PHE A 349 -25.80 8.35 -26.74
CA PHE A 349 -26.53 7.74 -27.85
C PHE A 349 -28.02 7.76 -27.51
N ARG A 350 -28.77 8.69 -28.10
CA ARG A 350 -30.23 8.59 -28.19
C ARG A 350 -30.57 7.46 -29.16
N GLY A 351 -31.49 6.60 -28.74
CA GLY A 351 -31.83 5.36 -29.43
C GLY A 351 -32.40 5.54 -30.84
N CYS A 352 -32.22 4.50 -31.64
CA CYS A 352 -33.12 4.12 -32.72
C CYS A 352 -33.17 2.60 -32.84
N PRO A 353 -34.34 2.02 -33.15
CA PRO A 353 -34.54 0.57 -33.14
C PRO A 353 -34.13 -0.02 -34.50
N VAL A 354 -33.39 -1.12 -34.49
CA VAL A 354 -33.14 -1.89 -35.73
C VAL A 354 -33.69 -3.30 -35.58
N ARG A 355 -34.51 -3.62 -36.57
CA ARG A 355 -35.28 -4.83 -36.80
C ARG A 355 -34.38 -6.05 -36.97
N ARG A 356 -34.94 -7.20 -36.59
CA ARG A 356 -34.49 -8.55 -36.98
C ARG A 356 -34.36 -8.64 -38.50
N ASN A 357 -33.31 -9.29 -38.98
CA ASN A 357 -33.41 -10.17 -40.14
C ASN A 357 -32.48 -11.38 -40.00
N VAL A 358 -33.04 -12.49 -40.43
CA VAL A 358 -32.53 -13.86 -40.46
C VAL A 358 -31.87 -14.08 -41.83
N GLU A 359 -30.75 -14.82 -41.86
CA GLU A 359 -30.26 -15.77 -42.89
C GLU A 359 -28.73 -15.86 -42.77
N SER A 360 -28.12 -16.98 -42.37
CA SER A 360 -27.97 -18.33 -42.97
C SER A 360 -26.75 -18.47 -43.89
N SER A 361 -26.12 -19.65 -43.80
CA SER A 361 -25.00 -20.18 -44.59
C SER A 361 -23.60 -19.66 -44.22
N ARG A 362 -22.49 -20.42 -44.30
CA ARG A 362 -22.11 -21.85 -44.24
C ARG A 362 -20.58 -21.84 -44.41
N ASP A 363 -19.91 -22.81 -43.79
CA ASP A 363 -18.67 -23.46 -44.25
C ASP A 363 -17.40 -22.63 -44.54
N ARG A 364 -16.37 -22.76 -43.68
CA ARG A 364 -15.16 -23.57 -43.95
C ARG A 364 -14.10 -23.36 -42.85
N ALA A 365 -13.61 -24.48 -42.32
CA ALA A 365 -12.37 -24.60 -41.54
C ALA A 365 -11.31 -25.34 -42.39
N PRO A 366 -10.11 -25.68 -41.87
CA PRO A 366 -8.85 -24.96 -42.05
C PRO A 366 -7.80 -25.80 -42.83
N PRO A 367 -6.52 -25.38 -42.84
CA PRO A 367 -5.53 -26.33 -42.32
C PRO A 367 -4.36 -25.68 -41.55
N GLY A 368 -4.03 -26.29 -40.40
CA GLY A 368 -2.82 -27.10 -40.25
C GLY A 368 -1.46 -26.43 -39.99
N PRO A 369 -0.53 -27.12 -39.29
CA PRO A 369 0.44 -26.48 -38.39
C PRO A 369 1.89 -26.55 -38.90
N SER A 370 2.76 -25.65 -38.42
CA SER A 370 4.22 -25.83 -38.49
C SER A 370 4.84 -25.77 -37.10
N ALA A 371 5.31 -26.93 -36.66
CA ALA A 371 6.19 -27.10 -35.51
C ALA A 371 7.64 -26.76 -35.90
N CYS A 372 8.37 -26.07 -35.02
CA CYS A 372 9.81 -26.19 -34.90
C CYS A 372 10.16 -26.07 -33.41
N GLY A 373 10.89 -27.09 -32.93
CA GLY A 373 11.18 -27.34 -31.54
C GLY A 373 12.33 -26.51 -30.95
N PRO A 374 12.69 -26.79 -29.69
CA PRO A 374 13.46 -25.89 -28.83
C PRO A 374 14.94 -26.30 -28.74
N THR A 375 15.82 -25.31 -28.59
CA THR A 375 17.23 -25.54 -28.21
C THR A 375 17.43 -25.11 -26.76
N ARG A 376 17.73 -26.09 -25.90
CA ARG A 376 18.23 -25.92 -24.53
C ARG A 376 19.73 -25.65 -24.55
N VAL A 377 20.21 -24.72 -23.72
CA VAL A 377 21.50 -24.87 -23.00
C VAL A 377 21.34 -24.27 -21.58
N PRO A 378 21.73 -24.99 -20.51
CA PRO A 378 21.60 -24.54 -19.13
C PRO A 378 22.90 -23.93 -18.60
N ALA A 379 22.80 -22.90 -17.76
CA ALA A 379 23.87 -22.50 -16.85
C ALA A 379 23.36 -22.58 -15.41
N ARG A 380 23.80 -23.62 -14.69
CA ARG A 380 23.69 -23.76 -13.25
C ARG A 380 24.93 -23.12 -12.62
N VAL A 381 24.74 -22.31 -11.58
CA VAL A 381 25.73 -22.10 -10.51
C VAL A 381 25.02 -22.41 -9.19
N PRO A 382 25.53 -23.35 -8.37
CA PRO A 382 24.83 -23.79 -7.16
C PRO A 382 25.22 -22.96 -5.93
N TRP A 383 24.20 -22.56 -5.17
CA TRP A 383 24.33 -22.17 -3.77
C TRP A 383 24.46 -23.44 -2.89
N PRO A 384 25.35 -23.49 -1.89
CA PRO A 384 25.43 -24.62 -0.98
C PRO A 384 24.30 -24.55 0.06
N VAL A 385 23.43 -25.57 0.02
CA VAL A 385 22.48 -25.91 1.07
C VAL A 385 23.21 -26.79 2.09
N SER A 386 23.44 -26.27 3.30
CA SER A 386 23.86 -27.09 4.43
C SER A 386 22.63 -27.64 5.15
N ARG A 387 22.49 -28.98 5.08
CA ARG A 387 21.58 -29.79 5.89
C ARG A 387 22.10 -29.83 7.33
N GLY A 388 21.22 -29.64 8.32
CA GLY A 388 21.52 -29.94 9.71
C GLY A 388 21.52 -31.44 10.02
N PRO A 389 21.81 -31.81 11.28
CA PRO A 389 21.21 -33.02 11.84
C PRO A 389 20.59 -32.82 13.23
N ARG A 390 19.40 -33.44 13.37
CA ARG A 390 18.93 -34.32 14.46
C ARG A 390 18.83 -33.83 15.93
N ARG A 391 17.56 -33.72 16.35
CA ARG A 391 16.94 -34.09 17.65
C ARG A 391 17.52 -35.41 18.23
N LEU A 392 17.87 -35.60 19.51
CA LEU A 392 17.15 -35.73 20.83
C LEU A 392 18.22 -36.25 21.86
N PRO A 393 18.01 -36.42 23.20
CA PRO A 393 16.76 -36.60 23.94
C PRO A 393 16.59 -35.78 25.25
N GLN A 394 15.38 -35.93 25.79
CA GLN A 394 14.88 -35.47 27.09
C GLN A 394 15.50 -36.26 28.26
N HIS A 395 15.76 -35.59 29.38
CA HIS A 395 15.57 -36.13 30.73
C HIS A 395 15.24 -34.99 31.70
N GLY A 396 14.17 -35.16 32.47
CA GLY A 396 13.76 -34.25 33.53
C GLY A 396 14.36 -34.62 34.89
N THR A 397 14.28 -33.73 35.86
CA THR A 397 13.43 -33.86 37.07
C THR A 397 13.79 -32.81 38.15
N ARG A 398 12.77 -32.49 38.95
CA ARG A 398 12.76 -31.97 40.34
C ARG A 398 12.75 -30.44 40.61
N ARG A 399 11.57 -30.01 41.07
CA ARG A 399 11.30 -28.92 42.04
C ARG A 399 11.85 -29.28 43.45
N PRO A 400 11.94 -28.31 44.39
CA PRO A 400 10.83 -27.99 45.34
C PRO A 400 10.51 -26.47 45.36
N ALA A 401 9.25 -26.02 45.49
CA ALA A 401 8.49 -25.72 46.73
C ALA A 401 9.17 -24.68 47.65
N ALA A 402 8.54 -23.74 48.34
CA ALA A 402 7.23 -23.07 48.38
C ALA A 402 7.36 -22.09 49.57
N CYS A 403 6.80 -20.88 49.54
CA CYS A 403 6.36 -20.11 50.74
C CYS A 403 5.72 -18.77 50.32
N GLY A 404 4.40 -18.65 50.47
CA GLY A 404 3.73 -17.38 50.85
C GLY A 404 3.63 -17.32 52.39
N PRO A 405 2.77 -16.47 53.03
CA PRO A 405 1.60 -15.76 52.48
C PRO A 405 1.33 -14.32 53.06
N ALA A 406 0.12 -13.80 52.78
CA ALA A 406 -0.70 -12.73 53.44
C ALA A 406 -0.97 -11.51 52.52
N VAL A 407 -2.16 -11.22 51.95
CA VAL A 407 -3.56 -11.00 52.44
C VAL A 407 -3.81 -9.57 52.99
N THR A 408 -4.26 -8.67 52.08
CA THR A 408 -5.41 -7.67 52.08
C THR A 408 -5.82 -6.83 53.32
N PRO A 409 -6.75 -5.83 53.25
CA PRO A 409 -7.43 -5.12 52.12
C PRO A 409 -7.66 -3.57 52.27
N ALA A 410 -8.28 -3.00 51.20
CA ALA A 410 -9.32 -1.95 51.16
C ALA A 410 -8.99 -0.44 51.26
N ALA A 411 -9.41 0.34 50.23
CA ALA A 411 -10.39 1.44 50.38
C ALA A 411 -10.85 2.08 49.04
N ARG A 412 -12.18 2.00 48.81
CA ARG A 412 -13.14 3.04 48.35
C ARG A 412 -12.77 4.01 47.19
N GLY A 413 -13.47 3.83 46.07
CA GLY A 413 -14.60 4.70 45.68
C GLY A 413 -14.33 6.02 44.95
N LEU A 414 -14.78 6.14 43.70
CA LEU A 414 -15.66 7.24 43.28
C LEU A 414 -16.39 6.88 41.96
N ARG A 415 -17.73 6.97 41.98
CA ARG A 415 -18.62 6.98 40.81
C ARG A 415 -18.91 8.44 40.47
N ILE A 416 -18.89 8.80 39.19
CA ILE A 416 -19.62 9.97 38.69
C ILE A 416 -20.40 9.54 37.44
N LEU A 417 -21.72 9.62 37.57
CA LEU A 417 -22.72 9.54 36.52
C LEU A 417 -23.00 10.97 36.03
N TYR A 418 -23.07 11.20 34.73
CA TYR A 418 -23.90 12.29 34.20
C TYR A 418 -24.80 11.79 33.07
N ARG A 419 -26.01 12.32 33.14
CA ARG A 419 -27.26 11.93 32.51
C ARG A 419 -27.54 12.94 31.39
N VAL A 420 -27.95 12.45 30.23
CA VAL A 420 -28.51 13.24 29.12
C VAL A 420 -29.93 13.68 29.50
N PRO A 421 -30.36 14.87 29.03
CA PRO A 421 -31.65 14.89 28.33
C PRO A 421 -31.58 15.69 27.01
N ARG A 422 -32.18 15.11 25.97
CA ARG A 422 -32.75 15.81 24.81
C ARG A 422 -34.11 16.40 25.20
N PRO A 423 -34.56 17.47 24.54
CA PRO A 423 -35.30 17.33 23.28
C PRO A 423 -34.46 17.55 22.02
#